data_AF-A0A1V9K2B6-F1
#
_entry.id   AF-A0A1V9K2B6-F1
#
_cell.length_a   1.000
_cell.length_b   1.000
_cell.length_c   1.000
_cell.angle_alpha   90.00
_cell.angle_beta   90.00
_cell.angle_gamma   90.00
#
_symmetry.space_group_name_H-M   'P 1'
#
loop_
_entity.id
_entity.type
_entity.pdbx_description
1 polymer ?
#
loop_
_entity_poly.entity_id
_entity_poly.type
_entity_poly.pdbx_seq_one_letter_code
_entity_poly.pdbx_strand_id
1 'polypeptide(L)'
;MESAPQVIHPRGGQDETAPRQDAPSGGPVPLVDELAALWGELLNCPEVGRDDDFFALGGNSLTGIKIIERVAQDYGVQLSVRDFYLAQTPARVAELIERERART
;
A
#
# COMPACT_ATOMS: atom_id res chain seq x y z
N MET A 1 -33.84 -27.54 -35.92
CA MET A 1 -33.37 -27.47 -34.51
C MET A 1 -32.14 -26.61 -34.51
N GLU A 2 -32.34 -25.29 -34.53
CA GLU A 2 -31.27 -24.30 -34.55
C GLU A 2 -31.61 -23.27 -33.46
N SER A 3 -30.81 -23.21 -32.41
CA SER A 3 -30.83 -22.12 -31.44
C SER A 3 -29.45 -22.07 -30.80
N ALA A 4 -28.69 -21.07 -31.24
CA ALA A 4 -27.39 -20.69 -30.73
C ALA A 4 -27.51 -20.12 -29.29
N PRO A 5 -26.41 -20.14 -28.51
CA PRO A 5 -26.35 -19.52 -27.19
C PRO A 5 -26.11 -18.00 -27.32
N GLN A 6 -26.61 -17.18 -26.39
CA GLN A 6 -26.02 -15.91 -25.93
C GLN A 6 -26.98 -15.17 -24.98
N VAL A 7 -26.55 -14.85 -23.75
CA VAL A 7 -26.73 -13.50 -23.18
C VAL A 7 -25.49 -13.19 -22.33
N ILE A 8 -24.56 -12.51 -23.01
CA ILE A 8 -23.59 -11.58 -22.45
C ILE A 8 -24.30 -10.53 -21.57
N HIS A 9 -23.84 -10.35 -20.34
CA HIS A 9 -24.20 -9.20 -19.52
C HIS A 9 -23.14 -8.11 -19.73
N PRO A 10 -23.48 -6.96 -20.34
CA PRO A 10 -22.64 -5.78 -20.28
C PRO A 10 -23.01 -4.95 -19.04
N ARG A 11 -22.03 -4.64 -18.19
CA ARG A 11 -22.02 -3.38 -17.44
C ARG A 11 -20.65 -2.75 -17.57
N GLY A 12 -20.57 -1.72 -18.40
CA GLY A 12 -19.45 -0.81 -18.47
C GLY A 12 -19.63 0.41 -17.54
N GLY A 13 -18.51 1.10 -17.32
CA GLY A 13 -18.36 2.42 -16.69
C GLY A 13 -18.29 2.36 -15.16
N GLN A 14 -17.26 2.83 -14.46
CA GLN A 14 -16.37 4.01 -14.67
C GLN A 14 -15.01 3.70 -13.99
N ASP A 15 -13.83 3.88 -14.61
CA ASP A 15 -13.02 5.11 -14.76
C ASP A 15 -12.74 5.87 -13.44
N GLU A 16 -11.45 6.16 -13.16
CA GLU A 16 -10.83 6.81 -11.97
C GLU A 16 -10.69 5.96 -10.69
N THR A 17 -9.52 5.69 -10.08
CA THR A 17 -8.19 6.32 -10.08
C THR A 17 -7.10 5.30 -9.69
N ALA A 18 -6.02 5.19 -10.46
CA ALA A 18 -4.64 5.10 -9.97
C ALA A 18 -3.71 5.20 -11.18
N PRO A 19 -2.62 6.00 -11.14
CA PRO A 19 -1.68 6.03 -12.22
C PRO A 19 -1.05 4.64 -12.34
N ARG A 20 -1.13 4.10 -13.55
CA ARG A 20 -0.32 3.00 -14.07
C ARG A 20 1.08 3.11 -13.45
N GLN A 21 1.51 2.10 -12.69
CA GLN A 21 2.88 2.02 -12.23
C GLN A 21 3.78 1.96 -13.49
N ASP A 22 4.32 3.10 -13.87
CA ASP A 22 5.40 3.19 -14.83
C ASP A 22 6.54 2.28 -14.35
N ALA A 23 7.02 1.44 -15.26
CA ALA A 23 8.18 0.58 -15.08
C ALA A 23 9.33 1.34 -14.38
N PRO A 24 10.16 0.66 -13.56
CA PRO A 24 11.16 1.31 -12.74
C PRO A 24 12.16 2.07 -13.61
N SER A 25 11.91 3.37 -13.76
CA SER A 25 12.89 4.33 -14.27
C SER A 25 14.00 4.36 -13.22
N GLY A 26 15.25 4.10 -13.64
CA GLY A 26 16.42 3.85 -12.79
C GLY A 26 16.90 5.01 -11.92
N GLY A 27 15.99 5.64 -11.18
CA GLY A 27 16.24 6.52 -10.05
C GLY A 27 15.93 5.82 -8.73
N PRO A 28 16.21 6.47 -7.59
CA PRO A 28 15.87 5.92 -6.28
C PRO A 28 14.37 5.66 -6.18
N VAL A 29 14.01 4.47 -5.72
CA VAL A 29 12.61 4.09 -5.47
C VAL A 29 12.05 5.00 -4.38
N PRO A 30 10.86 5.58 -4.53
CA PRO A 30 10.26 6.38 -3.47
C PRO A 30 9.97 5.51 -2.24
N LEU A 31 10.22 6.03 -1.04
CA LEU A 31 9.93 5.34 0.22
C LEU A 31 8.49 4.81 0.30
N VAL A 32 7.53 5.55 -0.28
CA VAL A 32 6.13 5.14 -0.33
C VAL A 32 5.91 3.85 -1.14
N ASP A 33 6.65 3.64 -2.22
CA ASP A 33 6.54 2.41 -3.03
C ASP A 33 7.22 1.23 -2.32
N GLU A 34 8.30 1.46 -1.57
CA GLU A 34 8.90 0.43 -0.70
C GLU A 34 7.94 0.00 0.41
N LEU A 35 7.26 0.96 1.05
CA LEU A 35 6.24 0.66 2.05
C LEU A 35 5.03 -0.05 1.44
N ALA A 36 4.56 0.36 0.25
CA ALA A 36 3.47 -0.32 -0.42
C ALA A 36 3.83 -1.79 -0.73
N ALA A 37 5.06 -2.05 -1.17
CA ALA A 37 5.56 -3.41 -1.34
C ALA A 37 5.57 -4.20 -0.02
N LEU A 38 6.06 -3.60 1.07
CA LEU A 38 6.06 -4.22 2.40
C LEU A 38 4.63 -4.59 2.88
N TRP A 39 3.64 -3.75 2.59
CA TRP A 39 2.25 -4.05 2.88
C TRP A 39 1.77 -5.24 2.05
N GLY A 40 2.08 -5.25 0.75
CA GLY A 40 1.72 -6.35 -0.14
C GLY A 40 2.26 -7.70 0.34
N GLU A 41 3.53 -7.73 0.77
CA GLU A 41 4.16 -8.93 1.33
C GLU A 41 3.48 -9.40 2.64
N LEU A 42 3.16 -8.47 3.55
CA LEU A 42 2.62 -8.81 4.87
C LEU A 42 1.11 -9.07 4.89
N LEU A 43 0.36 -8.45 3.97
CA LEU A 43 -1.07 -8.63 3.81
C LEU A 43 -1.43 -9.67 2.74
N ASN A 44 -0.41 -10.24 2.07
CA ASN A 44 -0.57 -11.18 0.96
C ASN A 44 -1.43 -10.58 -0.18
N CYS A 45 -1.27 -9.27 -0.41
CA CYS A 45 -1.95 -8.51 -1.46
C CYS A 45 -0.98 -8.26 -2.63
N PRO A 46 -1.31 -8.68 -3.86
CA PRO A 46 -0.39 -8.59 -5.00
C PRO A 46 -0.15 -7.15 -5.47
N GLU A 47 -1.10 -6.24 -5.23
CA GLU A 47 -1.00 -4.84 -5.63
C GLU A 47 -1.52 -3.96 -4.50
N VAL A 48 -0.66 -3.11 -3.96
CA VAL A 48 -0.99 -2.12 -2.93
C VAL A 48 -0.62 -0.75 -3.47
N GLY A 49 -1.59 0.14 -3.52
CA GLY A 49 -1.43 1.53 -3.87
C GLY A 49 -0.86 2.35 -2.70
N ARG A 50 -0.39 3.55 -3.04
CA ARG A 50 0.26 4.47 -2.09
C ARG A 50 -0.70 4.98 -1.02
N ASP A 51 -1.98 5.07 -1.35
CA ASP A 51 -3.07 5.57 -0.50
C ASP A 51 -4.02 4.46 -0.03
N ASP A 52 -3.65 3.19 -0.25
CA ASP A 52 -4.47 2.06 0.21
C ASP A 52 -4.46 1.96 1.73
N ASP A 53 -5.66 1.87 2.29
CA ASP A 53 -5.85 1.76 3.73
C ASP A 53 -5.49 0.35 4.21
N PHE A 54 -4.60 0.30 5.21
CA PHE A 54 -4.11 -0.92 5.83
C PHE A 54 -5.25 -1.82 6.33
N PHE A 55 -6.30 -1.27 6.94
CA PHE A 55 -7.43 -2.05 7.45
C PHE A 55 -8.38 -2.49 6.34
N ALA A 56 -8.56 -1.67 5.30
CA ALA A 56 -9.34 -2.03 4.11
C ALA A 56 -8.71 -3.22 3.37
N LEU A 57 -7.38 -3.32 3.37
CA LEU A 57 -6.62 -4.44 2.82
C LEU A 57 -6.60 -5.70 3.72
N GLY A 58 -7.28 -5.68 4.87
CA GLY A 58 -7.34 -6.82 5.80
C GLY A 58 -6.24 -6.82 6.87
N GLY A 59 -5.58 -5.67 7.07
CA GLY A 59 -4.58 -5.47 8.11
C GLY A 59 -5.11 -5.68 9.52
N ASN A 60 -4.31 -6.35 10.33
CA ASN A 60 -4.58 -6.63 11.73
C ASN A 60 -3.42 -6.18 12.63
N SER A 61 -3.63 -6.29 13.94
CA SER A 61 -2.65 -5.89 14.95
C SER A 61 -1.30 -6.61 14.81
N LEU A 62 -1.29 -7.91 14.48
CA LEU A 62 -0.04 -8.65 14.30
C LEU A 62 0.73 -8.16 13.08
N THR A 63 0.06 -7.97 11.94
CA THR A 63 0.70 -7.40 10.74
C THR A 63 1.14 -5.96 10.95
N GLY A 64 0.38 -5.15 11.70
CA GLY A 64 0.75 -3.76 12.01
C GLY A 64 2.01 -3.68 12.87
N ILE A 65 2.12 -4.53 13.90
CA ILE A 65 3.34 -4.63 14.71
C ILE A 65 4.54 -5.03 13.84
N LYS A 66 4.39 -6.05 12.98
CA LYS A 66 5.46 -6.49 12.07
C LYS A 66 5.92 -5.37 11.13
N ILE A 67 5.00 -4.57 10.62
CA ILE A 67 5.33 -3.41 9.78
C ILE A 67 6.15 -2.39 10.58
N ILE A 68 5.68 -2.02 11.78
CA ILE A 68 6.37 -1.05 12.64
C ILE A 68 7.79 -1.52 12.98
N GLU A 69 7.95 -2.80 13.32
CA GLU A 69 9.26 -3.41 13.60
C GLU A 69 10.15 -3.39 12.36
N ARG A 70 9.61 -3.68 11.18
CA ARG A 70 10.39 -3.64 9.93
C ARG A 70 10.81 -2.22 9.59
N VAL A 71 9.91 -1.26 9.70
CA VAL A 71 10.20 0.17 9.47
C VAL A 71 11.33 0.64 10.39
N ALA A 72 11.30 0.24 11.65
CA ALA A 72 12.35 0.52 12.61
C ALA A 72 13.72 -0.06 12.21
N GLN A 73 13.74 -1.29 11.68
CA GLN A 73 14.96 -1.97 11.26
C GLN A 73 15.54 -1.42 9.94
N ASP A 74 14.69 -1.20 8.93
CA ASP A 74 15.13 -0.74 7.61
C ASP A 74 15.48 0.75 7.58
N TYR A 75 14.72 1.58 8.32
CA TYR A 75 14.84 3.03 8.21
C TYR A 75 15.42 3.70 9.45
N GLY A 76 15.66 2.95 10.54
CA GLY A 76 16.19 3.47 11.80
C GLY A 76 15.21 4.36 12.57
N VAL A 77 13.92 4.32 12.24
CA VAL A 77 12.88 5.20 12.79
C VAL A 77 11.90 4.40 13.65
N GLN A 78 11.73 4.78 14.91
CA GLN A 78 10.72 4.20 15.80
C GLN A 78 9.36 4.90 15.60
N LEU A 79 8.43 4.24 14.91
CA LEU A 79 7.05 4.71 14.83
C LEU A 79 6.24 4.22 16.03
N SER A 80 5.46 5.10 16.66
CA SER A 80 4.49 4.67 17.66
C SER A 80 3.34 3.94 17.00
N VAL A 81 2.79 2.93 17.67
CA VAL A 81 1.56 2.23 17.22
C VAL A 81 0.43 3.22 16.94
N ARG A 82 0.28 4.25 17.78
CA ARG A 82 -0.70 5.33 17.55
C ARG A 82 -0.49 6.02 16.21
N ASP A 83 0.73 6.44 15.88
CA ASP A 83 1.02 7.17 14.65
C ASP A 83 0.79 6.29 13.42
N PHE A 84 1.16 5.01 13.50
CA PHE A 84 0.88 4.03 12.45
C PHE A 84 -0.63 3.89 12.19
N TYR A 85 -1.42 3.72 13.26
CA TYR A 85 -2.87 3.59 13.17
C TYR A 85 -3.59 4.87 12.72
N LEU A 86 -2.98 6.06 12.90
CA LEU A 86 -3.50 7.33 12.39
C LEU A 86 -3.13 7.57 10.92
N ALA A 87 -1.97 7.09 10.49
CA ALA A 87 -1.51 7.23 9.12
C ALA A 87 -2.27 6.31 8.16
N GLN A 88 -2.46 5.05 8.55
CA GLN A 88 -3.24 4.00 7.85
C GLN A 88 -2.78 3.62 6.44
N THR A 89 -2.03 4.47 5.74
CA THR A 89 -1.65 4.32 4.34
C THR A 89 -0.12 4.37 4.18
N PRO A 90 0.46 3.71 3.16
CA PRO A 90 1.89 3.79 2.87
C PRO A 90 2.41 5.23 2.72
N ALA A 91 1.65 6.10 2.03
CA ALA A 91 2.03 7.49 1.81
C ALA A 91 2.15 8.28 3.12
N ARG A 92 1.15 8.14 4.01
CA ARG A 92 1.16 8.80 5.32
C ARG A 92 2.27 8.26 6.22
N VAL A 93 2.54 6.96 6.17
CA VAL A 93 3.65 6.36 6.93
C VAL A 93 5.00 6.84 6.40
N ALA A 94 5.17 6.97 5.08
CA ALA A 94 6.37 7.55 4.49
C ALA A 94 6.61 8.98 5.00
N GLU A 95 5.57 9.82 5.03
CA GLU A 95 5.66 11.18 5.57
C GLU A 95 6.11 11.18 7.04
N LEU A 96 5.62 10.25 7.87
CA LEU A 96 6.02 10.15 9.27
C LEU A 96 7.50 9.77 9.42
N ILE A 97 7.97 8.82 8.61
CA ILE A 97 9.39 8.38 8.63
C ILE A 97 10.29 9.55 8.26
N GLU A 98 9.98 10.26 7.18
CA GLU A 98 10.76 11.42 6.72
C GLU A 98 10.76 12.54 7.76
N ARG A 99 9.64 12.77 8.45
CA ARG A 99 9.55 13.75 9.56
C ARG A 99 10.36 13.36 10.77
N GLU A 100 10.53 12.08 11.07
CA GLU A 100 11.36 11.63 12.19
C GLU A 100 12.86 11.66 11.83
N ARG A 101 13.19 11.30 10.58
CA ARG A 101 14.54 11.46 10.03
C ARG A 101 15.01 12.91 10.05
N ALA A 102 14.13 13.86 9.73
CA ALA A 102 14.48 15.28 9.75
C ALA A 102 14.65 15.86 11.18
N ARG A 103 14.21 15.14 12.22
CA ARG A 103 14.35 15.54 13.63
C ARG A 103 15.61 14.98 14.30
N THR A 104 16.24 13.98 13.71
CA THR A 104 17.43 13.29 14.22
C THR A 104 18.68 13.84 13.54
#